data_AF-A0A350PE40-F1
#
_entry.id   AF-A0A350PE40-F1
#
_cell.length_a   1.000
_cell.length_b   1.000
_cell.length_c   1.000
_cell.angle_alpha   90.00
_cell.angle_beta   90.00
_cell.angle_gamma   90.00
#
_symmetry.space_group_name_H-M   'P 1'
#
loop_
_entity.id
_entity.type
_entity.pdbx_description
1 polymer ?
#
loop_
_entity_poly.entity_id
_entity_poly.type
_entity_poly.pdbx_seq_one_letter_code
_entity_poly.pdbx_strand_id
1 'polypeptide(L)'
;KWPDDYFSTRTTLGYQLYDVDQTTSFQRAGITNSITLEQRLERNSVDNPISPTVGSKISLSGELALPVKGFSEYYKIKSSYQSHFPIVDKLVLTSTADFGYIGYLTKDRRSDFQRFLVGGTQLQQRQSFLYDNIDMRGYPGGIGQSIAPFENGVQTGGRIYNKFSLEMRYPAVQNEQIQLIPYTFIDAGNSYLNFSQYDPFELKRSAGFGVRLFLPILGLVDLSYGYRFDGIEGATPQVLAGEWEFLFNIGAPF
;
A
#
# COMPACT_ATOMS: atom_id res chain seq x y z
N LYS A 1 8.77 -31.06 6.78
CA LYS A 1 9.47 -31.00 5.47
C LYS A 1 9.86 -29.55 5.22
N TRP A 2 10.91 -29.31 4.45
CA TRP A 2 11.31 -27.96 4.02
C TRP A 2 11.07 -27.85 2.51
N PRO A 3 10.44 -26.79 2.01
CA PRO A 3 9.74 -25.73 2.76
C PRO A 3 8.48 -26.25 3.50
N ASP A 4 7.92 -25.44 4.42
CA ASP A 4 6.68 -25.78 5.14
C ASP A 4 5.45 -25.60 4.25
N ASP A 5 4.32 -26.23 4.61
CA ASP A 5 3.09 -26.24 3.80
C ASP A 5 2.42 -24.85 3.69
N TYR A 6 2.90 -23.87 4.46
CA TYR A 6 2.46 -22.47 4.43
C TYR A 6 3.21 -21.63 3.40
N PHE A 7 4.27 -22.18 2.77
CA PHE A 7 5.10 -21.45 1.83
C PHE A 7 4.55 -21.54 0.40
N SER A 8 4.55 -20.40 -0.28
CA SER A 8 4.23 -20.29 -1.69
C SER A 8 5.22 -19.37 -2.40
N THR A 9 5.39 -19.63 -3.69
CA THR A 9 6.26 -18.87 -4.58
C THR A 9 5.50 -18.54 -5.84
N ARG A 10 5.68 -17.33 -6.36
CA ARG A 10 5.07 -16.87 -7.61
C ARG A 10 6.11 -16.12 -8.42
N THR A 11 6.25 -16.51 -9.69
CA THR A 11 7.05 -15.80 -10.68
C THR A 11 6.09 -15.18 -11.69
N THR A 12 6.21 -13.87 -11.92
CA THR A 12 5.39 -13.12 -12.87
C THR A 12 6.30 -12.50 -13.92
N LEU A 13 5.99 -12.72 -15.19
CA LEU A 13 6.58 -11.96 -16.30
C LEU A 13 5.56 -10.92 -16.77
N GLY A 14 5.97 -9.65 -16.79
CA GLY A 14 5.13 -8.52 -17.17
C GLY A 14 5.70 -7.73 -18.33
N TYR A 15 4.81 -7.03 -19.03
CA TYR A 15 5.15 -5.97 -19.98
C TYR A 15 4.27 -4.77 -19.68
N GLN A 16 4.88 -3.59 -19.54
CA GLN A 16 4.17 -2.33 -19.30
C GLN A 16 4.62 -1.28 -20.31
N LEU A 17 3.65 -0.56 -20.86
CA LEU A 17 3.85 0.59 -21.75
C LEU A 17 3.15 1.80 -21.13
N TYR A 18 3.90 2.88 -20.98
CA TYR A 18 3.39 4.20 -20.60
C TYR A 18 3.51 5.12 -21.81
N ASP A 19 2.40 5.73 -22.19
CA ASP A 19 2.37 6.78 -23.21
C ASP A 19 1.95 8.08 -22.53
N VAL A 20 2.88 9.04 -22.43
CA VAL A 20 2.70 10.28 -21.68
C VAL A 20 2.67 11.45 -22.66
N ASP A 21 1.52 12.11 -22.77
CA ASP A 21 1.34 13.22 -23.72
C ASP A 21 2.09 14.51 -23.32
N GLN A 22 2.16 14.81 -22.02
CA GLN A 22 2.70 16.07 -21.52
C GLN A 22 3.85 15.85 -20.54
N THR A 23 4.92 16.64 -20.72
CA THR A 23 6.06 16.65 -19.81
C THR A 23 5.69 17.40 -18.53
N THR A 24 5.92 16.79 -17.38
CA THR A 24 5.81 17.43 -16.06
C THR A 24 7.20 17.74 -15.51
N SER A 25 7.28 18.31 -14.30
CA SER A 25 8.55 18.60 -13.63
C SER A 25 9.40 17.34 -13.35
N PHE A 26 8.78 16.17 -13.29
CA PHE A 26 9.43 14.91 -12.89
C PHE A 26 9.21 13.74 -13.86
N GLN A 27 8.35 13.90 -14.88
CA GLN A 27 8.11 12.91 -15.94
C GLN A 27 8.25 13.56 -17.31
N ARG A 28 8.93 12.89 -18.25
CA ARG A 28 9.04 13.34 -19.63
C ARG A 28 7.90 12.78 -20.49
N ALA A 29 7.41 13.58 -21.42
CA ALA A 29 6.49 13.11 -22.45
C ALA A 29 7.17 12.05 -23.34
N GLY A 30 6.37 11.12 -23.85
CA GLY A 30 6.78 10.06 -24.76
C GLY A 30 6.44 8.66 -24.27
N ILE A 31 6.86 7.68 -25.05
CA ILE A 31 6.58 6.27 -24.82
C ILE A 31 7.71 5.65 -23.99
N THR A 32 7.36 5.06 -22.86
CA THR A 32 8.26 4.29 -22.00
C THR A 32 7.79 2.84 -21.91
N ASN A 33 8.68 1.90 -22.24
CA ASN A 33 8.40 0.46 -22.16
C ASN A 33 9.19 -0.18 -21.01
N SER A 34 8.65 -1.22 -20.39
CA SER A 34 9.37 -2.08 -19.45
C SER A 34 8.94 -3.53 -19.61
N ILE A 35 9.90 -4.45 -19.48
CA ILE A 35 9.64 -5.89 -19.34
C ILE A 35 10.08 -6.25 -17.93
N THR A 36 9.19 -6.79 -17.13
CA THR A 36 9.44 -7.01 -15.70
C THR A 36 9.43 -8.49 -15.37
N LEU A 37 10.35 -8.90 -14.51
CA LEU A 37 10.35 -10.21 -13.87
C LEU A 37 10.17 -10.00 -12.38
N GLU A 38 9.03 -10.41 -11.84
CA GLU A 38 8.74 -10.38 -10.41
C GLU A 38 8.84 -11.79 -9.82
N GLN A 39 9.54 -11.89 -8.70
CA GLN A 39 9.55 -13.07 -7.84
C GLN A 39 8.95 -12.70 -6.49
N ARG A 40 7.84 -13.34 -6.13
CA ARG A 40 7.19 -13.20 -4.82
C ARG A 40 7.34 -14.49 -4.03
N LEU A 41 7.81 -14.36 -2.80
CA LEU A 41 7.85 -15.40 -1.79
C LEU A 41 6.82 -15.02 -0.71
N GLU A 42 6.00 -15.97 -0.31
CA GLU A 42 4.99 -15.74 0.72
C GLU A 42 4.91 -16.95 1.65
N ARG A 43 4.90 -16.70 2.96
CA ARG A 43 4.55 -17.69 3.97
C ARG A 43 3.28 -17.23 4.67
N ASN A 44 2.20 -17.99 4.51
CA ASN A 44 0.90 -17.64 5.07
C ASN A 44 0.38 -18.74 5.99
N SER A 45 0.42 -18.49 7.30
CA SER A 45 -0.03 -19.44 8.33
C SER A 45 -1.25 -18.94 9.09
N VAL A 46 -2.08 -18.09 8.47
CA VAL A 46 -3.34 -17.63 9.07
C VAL A 46 -4.36 -18.76 9.12
N ASP A 47 -5.18 -18.77 10.16
CA ASP A 47 -6.24 -19.75 10.38
C ASP A 47 -7.45 -19.58 9.45
N ASN A 48 -7.77 -18.33 9.10
CA ASN A 48 -8.91 -17.99 8.28
C ASN A 48 -8.52 -16.92 7.24
N PRO A 49 -8.77 -17.11 5.95
CA PRO A 49 -8.37 -16.15 4.91
C PRO A 49 -9.21 -14.87 4.86
N ILE A 50 -10.41 -14.86 5.44
CA ILE A 50 -11.34 -13.71 5.41
C ILE A 50 -11.21 -12.89 6.71
N SER A 51 -11.22 -13.58 7.85
CA SER A 51 -11.10 -12.95 9.17
C SER A 51 -10.12 -13.74 10.05
N PRO A 52 -8.80 -13.63 9.80
CA PRO A 52 -7.78 -14.27 10.62
C PRO A 52 -7.95 -13.96 12.12
N THR A 53 -7.77 -14.94 12.99
CA THR A 53 -7.70 -14.73 14.45
C THR A 53 -6.31 -14.96 15.00
N VAL A 54 -5.57 -15.89 14.39
CA VAL A 54 -4.22 -16.28 14.79
C VAL A 54 -3.32 -16.49 13.57
N GLY A 55 -2.01 -16.42 13.80
CA GLY A 55 -1.02 -16.70 12.78
C GLY A 55 -0.51 -15.43 12.10
N SER A 56 0.25 -15.62 11.03
CA SER A 56 0.96 -14.53 10.37
C SER A 56 1.06 -14.76 8.88
N LYS A 57 1.18 -13.67 8.13
CA LYS A 57 1.48 -13.66 6.71
C LYS A 57 2.72 -12.82 6.47
N ILE A 58 3.72 -13.40 5.84
CA ILE A 58 4.97 -12.73 5.47
C ILE A 58 5.10 -12.80 3.97
N SER A 59 5.35 -11.67 3.33
CA SER A 59 5.63 -11.60 1.90
C SER A 59 6.87 -10.78 1.62
N LEU A 60 7.65 -11.28 0.66
CA LEU A 60 8.78 -10.59 0.05
C LEU A 60 8.61 -10.67 -1.46
N SER A 61 8.60 -9.53 -2.15
CA SER A 61 8.64 -9.49 -3.61
C SER A 61 9.85 -8.69 -4.10
N GLY A 62 10.49 -9.22 -5.14
CA GLY A 62 11.53 -8.56 -5.89
C GLY A 62 11.13 -8.51 -7.36
N GLU A 63 11.01 -7.32 -7.92
CA GLU A 63 10.68 -7.06 -9.31
C GLU A 63 11.88 -6.41 -10.00
N LEU A 64 12.26 -6.95 -11.16
CA LEU A 64 13.36 -6.45 -11.97
C LEU A 64 12.82 -6.11 -13.36
N ALA A 65 12.87 -4.82 -13.73
CA ALA A 65 12.70 -4.43 -15.12
C ALA A 65 13.99 -4.74 -15.88
N LEU A 66 13.89 -5.64 -16.85
CA LEU A 66 15.02 -6.21 -17.57
C LEU A 66 15.75 -5.13 -18.37
N PRO A 67 17.10 -5.14 -18.38
CA PRO A 67 17.90 -4.12 -19.03
C PRO A 67 17.96 -4.29 -20.56
N VAL A 68 16.85 -4.01 -21.23
CA VAL A 68 16.73 -4.08 -22.70
C VAL A 68 16.94 -2.69 -23.30
N LYS A 69 17.64 -2.61 -24.43
CA LYS A 69 17.88 -1.34 -25.14
C LYS A 69 16.54 -0.71 -25.54
N GLY A 70 16.31 0.56 -25.15
CA GLY A 70 15.06 1.29 -25.42
C GLY A 70 13.95 1.06 -24.39
N PHE A 71 14.23 0.30 -23.32
CA PHE A 71 13.31 0.06 -22.22
C PHE A 71 13.81 0.78 -20.95
N SER A 72 12.86 1.14 -20.09
CA SER A 72 13.12 1.64 -18.75
C SER A 72 13.58 0.52 -17.83
N GLU A 73 14.47 0.89 -16.91
CA GLU A 73 15.15 -0.02 -16.00
C GLU A 73 14.92 0.41 -14.56
N TYR A 74 14.48 -0.54 -13.75
CA TYR A 74 14.33 -0.40 -12.32
C TYR A 74 14.41 -1.76 -11.65
N TYR A 75 14.65 -1.74 -10.35
CA TYR A 75 14.41 -2.87 -9.49
C TYR A 75 13.57 -2.41 -8.31
N LYS A 76 12.65 -3.23 -7.86
CA LYS A 76 11.70 -2.89 -6.82
C LYS A 76 11.61 -4.03 -5.82
N ILE A 77 11.68 -3.69 -4.55
CA ILE A 77 11.59 -4.64 -3.45
C ILE A 77 10.43 -4.21 -2.58
N LYS A 78 9.52 -5.12 -2.26
CA LYS A 78 8.47 -4.89 -1.27
C LYS A 78 8.50 -6.01 -0.25
N SER A 79 8.33 -5.65 1.02
CA SER A 79 8.15 -6.59 2.11
C SER A 79 6.91 -6.22 2.91
N SER A 80 6.14 -7.22 3.30
CA SER A 80 4.96 -7.06 4.12
C SER A 80 4.94 -8.16 5.18
N TYR A 81 4.71 -7.77 6.42
CA TYR A 81 4.55 -8.66 7.56
C TYR A 81 3.25 -8.32 8.25
N GLN A 82 2.36 -9.30 8.39
CA GLN A 82 1.10 -9.20 9.09
C GLN A 82 1.02 -10.30 10.14
N SER A 83 0.58 -9.97 11.35
CA SER A 83 0.40 -10.95 12.42
C SER A 83 -0.89 -10.68 13.18
N HIS A 84 -1.57 -11.76 13.57
CA HIS A 84 -2.85 -11.75 14.25
C HIS A 84 -2.75 -12.46 15.60
N PHE A 85 -3.22 -11.80 16.65
CA PHE A 85 -3.18 -12.30 18.02
C PHE A 85 -4.54 -12.08 18.69
N PRO A 86 -5.18 -13.13 19.23
CA PRO A 86 -6.37 -12.97 20.04
C PRO A 86 -5.96 -12.38 21.39
N ILE A 87 -6.57 -11.26 21.79
CA ILE A 87 -6.34 -10.65 23.10
C ILE A 87 -7.26 -11.33 24.14
N VAL A 88 -8.56 -11.34 23.87
CA VAL A 88 -9.61 -11.89 24.74
C VAL A 88 -10.82 -12.27 23.90
N ASP A 89 -11.36 -13.46 24.11
CA ASP A 89 -12.49 -14.02 23.34
C ASP A 89 -12.30 -13.85 21.82
N LYS A 90 -13.16 -13.05 21.18
CA LYS A 90 -13.14 -12.75 19.74
C LYS A 90 -12.38 -11.47 19.40
N LEU A 91 -11.83 -10.77 20.38
CA LEU A 91 -11.05 -9.54 20.16
C LEU A 91 -9.67 -9.91 19.61
N VAL A 92 -9.40 -9.50 18.37
CA VAL A 92 -8.15 -9.79 17.67
C VAL A 92 -7.37 -8.52 17.43
N LEU A 93 -6.10 -8.53 17.80
CA LEU A 93 -5.11 -7.54 17.41
C LEU A 93 -4.40 -7.98 16.14
N THR A 94 -4.38 -7.11 15.15
CA THR A 94 -3.60 -7.28 13.92
C THR A 94 -2.52 -6.22 13.89
N SER A 95 -1.28 -6.64 13.68
CA SER A 95 -0.14 -5.75 13.46
C SER A 95 0.36 -5.98 12.04
N THR A 96 0.56 -4.90 11.29
CA THR A 96 1.11 -4.92 9.92
C THR A 96 2.30 -3.99 9.83
N ALA A 97 3.35 -4.44 9.14
CA ALA A 97 4.51 -3.64 8.77
C ALA A 97 4.81 -3.86 7.27
N ASP A 98 4.75 -2.78 6.50
CA ASP A 98 5.00 -2.77 5.07
C ASP A 98 6.21 -1.87 4.77
N PHE A 99 7.06 -2.33 3.87
CA PHE A 99 8.22 -1.60 3.39
C PHE A 99 8.33 -1.76 1.89
N GLY A 100 8.83 -0.74 1.22
CA GLY A 100 9.23 -0.90 -0.17
C GLY A 100 10.24 0.10 -0.63
N TYR A 101 10.94 -0.30 -1.67
CA TYR A 101 12.00 0.46 -2.30
C TYR A 101 12.00 0.26 -3.81
N ILE A 102 12.18 1.33 -4.57
CA ILE A 102 12.40 1.29 -6.03
C ILE A 102 13.74 1.96 -6.38
N GLY A 103 14.67 1.14 -6.85
CA GLY A 103 15.97 1.52 -7.38
C GLY A 103 15.98 1.63 -8.91
N TYR A 104 17.09 2.07 -9.46
CA TYR A 104 17.37 2.03 -10.90
C TYR A 104 18.72 1.35 -11.14
N LEU A 105 18.87 0.69 -12.29
CA LEU A 105 20.13 0.08 -12.70
C LEU A 105 21.04 1.14 -13.33
N THR A 106 20.50 1.90 -14.29
CA THR A 106 21.23 2.96 -15.00
C THR A 106 20.48 4.30 -14.89
N LYS A 107 21.20 5.40 -14.69
CA LYS A 107 20.60 6.72 -14.45
C LYS A 107 19.86 7.29 -15.67
N ASP A 108 20.34 6.99 -16.87
CA ASP A 108 19.81 7.44 -18.16
C ASP A 108 18.47 6.78 -18.54
N ARG A 109 18.23 5.57 -18.02
CA ARG A 109 17.03 4.76 -18.30
C ARG A 109 16.18 4.51 -17.05
N ARG A 110 16.34 5.34 -16.02
CA ARG A 110 15.54 5.25 -14.80
C ARG A 110 14.05 5.40 -15.11
N SER A 111 13.21 4.58 -14.47
CA SER A 111 11.77 4.78 -14.51
C SER A 111 11.35 5.90 -13.56
N ASP A 112 10.54 6.85 -14.04
CA ASP A 112 9.84 7.85 -13.22
C ASP A 112 8.42 7.40 -12.83
N PHE A 113 8.06 6.15 -13.19
CA PHE A 113 6.82 5.47 -12.82
C PHE A 113 7.06 4.51 -11.65
N GLN A 114 5.99 3.88 -11.15
CA GLN A 114 6.03 2.83 -10.13
C GLN A 114 6.54 3.30 -8.75
N ARG A 115 6.73 4.60 -8.56
CA ARG A 115 7.01 5.24 -7.26
C ARG A 115 5.80 5.10 -6.33
N PHE A 116 6.02 5.25 -5.04
CA PHE A 116 5.04 4.96 -4.01
C PHE A 116 4.23 6.20 -3.59
N LEU A 117 2.91 6.05 -3.59
CA LEU A 117 1.98 6.94 -2.90
C LEU A 117 1.43 6.21 -1.67
N VAL A 118 1.28 6.92 -0.55
CA VAL A 118 0.73 6.34 0.68
C VAL A 118 -0.52 7.11 1.09
N GLY A 119 -1.66 6.45 1.25
CA GLY A 119 -2.93 7.11 1.61
C GLY A 119 -4.14 6.43 0.99
N GLY A 120 -5.33 6.84 1.41
CA GLY A 120 -6.60 6.39 0.84
C GLY A 120 -6.82 4.87 0.88
N THR A 121 -7.74 4.43 0.02
CA THR A 121 -8.01 3.01 -0.26
C THR A 121 -7.67 2.67 -1.70
N GLN A 122 -7.44 1.38 -2.00
CA GLN A 122 -7.26 0.91 -3.37
C GLN A 122 -8.32 1.45 -4.33
N LEU A 123 -9.59 1.55 -3.89
CA LEU A 123 -10.68 2.05 -4.72
C LEU A 123 -10.56 3.55 -5.03
N GLN A 124 -10.25 4.39 -4.02
CA GLN A 124 -10.01 5.82 -4.21
C GLN A 124 -8.79 6.08 -5.12
N GLN A 125 -7.89 5.11 -5.18
CA GLN A 125 -6.58 5.20 -5.82
C GLN A 125 -6.55 4.68 -7.27
N ARG A 126 -7.62 4.00 -7.73
CA ARG A 126 -7.72 3.46 -9.11
C ARG A 126 -7.64 4.50 -10.23
N GLN A 127 -7.57 5.79 -9.87
CA GLN A 127 -7.44 6.89 -10.82
C GLN A 127 -6.00 7.11 -11.31
N SER A 128 -4.98 6.46 -10.71
CA SER A 128 -3.59 6.58 -11.17
C SER A 128 -2.96 5.23 -11.50
N PHE A 129 -2.47 5.09 -12.73
CA PHE A 129 -1.69 3.93 -13.20
C PHE A 129 -0.18 4.19 -13.16
N LEU A 130 0.24 5.39 -12.75
CA LEU A 130 1.64 5.83 -12.79
C LEU A 130 2.41 5.44 -11.52
N TYR A 131 1.70 5.26 -10.42
CA TYR A 131 2.27 5.03 -9.09
C TYR A 131 1.82 3.69 -8.53
N ASP A 132 2.62 3.13 -7.63
CA ASP A 132 2.23 2.00 -6.79
C ASP A 132 1.66 2.52 -5.49
N ASN A 133 0.39 2.26 -5.27
CA ASN A 133 -0.30 2.78 -4.12
C ASN A 133 -0.25 1.84 -2.92
N ILE A 134 0.05 2.43 -1.76
CA ILE A 134 0.01 1.81 -0.45
C ILE A 134 -1.14 2.42 0.35
N ASP A 135 -2.17 1.61 0.62
CA ASP A 135 -3.34 2.04 1.38
C ASP A 135 -2.94 2.52 2.77
N MET A 136 -3.50 3.63 3.22
CA MET A 136 -3.33 4.11 4.59
C MET A 136 -4.57 4.93 4.97
N ARG A 137 -5.24 4.53 6.04
CA ARG A 137 -6.49 5.15 6.46
C ARG A 137 -6.23 6.51 7.10
N GLY A 138 -7.24 7.37 7.10
CA GLY A 138 -7.17 8.74 7.64
C GLY A 138 -6.52 9.76 6.72
N TYR A 139 -5.89 9.35 5.62
CA TYR A 139 -5.35 10.25 4.60
C TYR A 139 -6.08 10.03 3.26
N PRO A 140 -6.27 11.07 2.44
CA PRO A 140 -6.84 10.94 1.11
C PRO A 140 -5.88 10.17 0.19
N GLY A 141 -6.46 9.47 -0.77
CA GLY A 141 -5.71 8.81 -1.83
C GLY A 141 -5.52 9.69 -3.07
N GLY A 142 -4.80 9.15 -4.05
CA GLY A 142 -4.70 9.76 -5.38
C GLY A 142 -3.62 10.84 -5.50
N ILE A 143 -3.57 11.44 -6.70
CA ILE A 143 -2.53 12.40 -7.07
C ILE A 143 -2.80 13.76 -6.41
N GLY A 144 -1.77 14.34 -5.80
CA GLY A 144 -1.80 15.68 -5.23
C GLY A 144 -2.19 15.75 -3.75
N GLN A 145 -2.79 14.69 -3.18
CA GLN A 145 -3.23 14.68 -1.78
C GLN A 145 -2.67 13.52 -0.95
N SER A 146 -2.21 12.43 -1.57
CA SER A 146 -1.58 11.33 -0.84
C SER A 146 -0.22 11.71 -0.25
N ILE A 147 0.23 10.95 0.75
CA ILE A 147 1.53 11.12 1.39
C ILE A 147 2.61 10.70 0.39
N ALA A 148 3.31 11.69 -0.14
CA ALA A 148 4.45 11.52 -1.01
C ALA A 148 5.28 12.82 -1.07
N PRO A 149 6.53 12.75 -1.56
CA PRO A 149 7.32 13.95 -1.81
C PRO A 149 6.75 14.83 -2.94
N PHE A 150 6.90 16.14 -2.76
CA PHE A 150 6.52 17.16 -3.74
C PHE A 150 7.77 17.90 -4.24
N GLU A 151 7.92 18.02 -5.56
CA GLU A 151 8.97 18.84 -6.19
C GLU A 151 8.32 19.94 -7.01
N ASN A 152 8.64 21.21 -6.72
CA ASN A 152 8.05 22.38 -7.38
C ASN A 152 6.51 22.39 -7.37
N GLY A 153 5.90 21.96 -6.26
CA GLY A 153 4.43 21.90 -6.09
C GLY A 153 3.76 20.73 -6.80
N VAL A 154 4.52 19.84 -7.44
CA VAL A 154 3.99 18.65 -8.12
C VAL A 154 4.35 17.41 -7.33
N GLN A 155 3.36 16.56 -7.08
CA GLN A 155 3.57 15.29 -6.38
C GLN A 155 4.33 14.32 -7.28
N THR A 156 5.49 13.84 -6.81
CA THR A 156 6.40 13.02 -7.61
C THR A 156 6.45 11.55 -7.20
N GLY A 157 5.84 11.19 -6.07
CA GLY A 157 5.93 9.84 -5.49
C GLY A 157 7.29 9.57 -4.82
N GLY A 158 7.28 8.77 -3.77
CA GLY A 158 8.53 8.37 -3.10
C GLY A 158 9.14 7.12 -3.70
N ARG A 159 10.45 6.96 -3.54
CA ARG A 159 11.17 5.75 -3.93
C ARG A 159 11.31 4.76 -2.78
N ILE A 160 11.15 5.22 -1.56
CA ILE A 160 11.12 4.42 -0.35
C ILE A 160 9.81 4.69 0.35
N TYR A 161 9.14 3.67 0.87
CA TYR A 161 8.07 3.86 1.83
C TYR A 161 8.21 2.89 2.99
N ASN A 162 7.63 3.29 4.12
CA ASN A 162 7.34 2.38 5.20
C ASN A 162 5.98 2.74 5.80
N LYS A 163 5.25 1.72 6.22
CA LYS A 163 3.95 1.85 6.83
C LYS A 163 3.79 0.80 7.92
N PHE A 164 3.25 1.22 9.03
CA PHE A 164 2.89 0.40 10.16
C PHE A 164 1.40 0.58 10.43
N SER A 165 0.72 -0.51 10.77
CA SER A 165 -0.69 -0.49 11.12
C SER A 165 -0.91 -1.38 12.32
N LEU A 166 -1.68 -0.87 13.27
CA LEU A 166 -2.22 -1.63 14.36
C LEU A 166 -3.74 -1.56 14.26
N GLU A 167 -4.39 -2.71 14.30
CA GLU A 167 -5.83 -2.82 14.19
C GLU A 167 -6.37 -3.74 15.26
N MET A 168 -7.41 -3.29 15.95
CA MET A 168 -8.13 -4.09 16.93
C MET A 168 -9.54 -4.30 16.43
N ARG A 169 -9.94 -5.56 16.23
CA ARG A 169 -11.24 -5.91 15.65
C ARG A 169 -11.98 -6.92 16.50
N TYR A 170 -13.31 -6.84 16.47
CA TYR A 170 -14.19 -7.75 17.19
C TYR A 170 -15.28 -8.25 16.23
N PRO A 171 -15.25 -9.51 15.79
CA PRO A 171 -16.31 -10.09 14.97
C PRO A 171 -17.64 -10.21 15.74
N ALA A 172 -18.45 -9.15 15.67
CA ALA A 172 -19.69 -9.00 16.42
C ALA A 172 -20.79 -9.94 15.92
N VAL A 173 -20.89 -10.11 14.59
CA VAL A 173 -21.86 -11.01 13.94
C VAL A 173 -21.14 -11.89 12.96
N GLN A 174 -21.36 -13.20 13.05
CA GLN A 174 -20.86 -14.20 12.11
C GLN A 174 -21.97 -15.23 11.86
N ASN A 175 -22.72 -15.06 10.78
CA ASN A 175 -23.67 -16.06 10.28
C ASN A 175 -23.45 -16.29 8.77
N GLU A 176 -24.21 -17.22 8.18
CA GLU A 176 -24.04 -17.61 6.77
C GLU A 176 -24.38 -16.48 5.77
N GLN A 177 -25.12 -15.45 6.20
CA GLN A 177 -25.58 -14.38 5.33
C GLN A 177 -24.72 -13.12 5.45
N ILE A 178 -24.20 -12.83 6.65
CA ILE A 178 -23.49 -11.58 6.97
C ILE A 178 -22.40 -11.86 8.00
N GLN A 179 -21.20 -11.33 7.75
CA GLN A 179 -20.20 -11.13 8.81
C GLN A 179 -19.99 -9.63 9.02
N LEU A 180 -20.19 -9.17 10.26
CA LEU A 180 -20.04 -7.77 10.66
C LEU A 180 -18.91 -7.68 11.69
N ILE A 181 -17.88 -6.92 11.36
CA ILE A 181 -16.64 -6.82 12.12
C ILE A 181 -16.31 -5.34 12.34
N PRO A 182 -16.75 -4.72 13.45
CA PRO A 182 -16.23 -3.43 13.88
C PRO A 182 -14.75 -3.54 14.23
N TYR A 183 -14.02 -2.46 13.97
CA TYR A 183 -12.61 -2.36 14.33
C TYR A 183 -12.21 -0.91 14.63
N THR A 184 -11.12 -0.77 15.36
CA THR A 184 -10.36 0.47 15.52
C THR A 184 -8.97 0.27 14.96
N PHE A 185 -8.33 1.36 14.55
CA PHE A 185 -7.00 1.29 13.96
C PHE A 185 -6.14 2.49 14.33
N ILE A 186 -4.83 2.28 14.23
CA ILE A 186 -3.78 3.28 14.26
C ILE A 186 -2.86 2.97 13.08
N ASP A 187 -2.72 3.91 12.15
CA ASP A 187 -1.81 3.78 11.01
C ASP A 187 -0.72 4.85 11.12
N ALA A 188 0.51 4.49 10.73
CA ALA A 188 1.63 5.40 10.64
C ALA A 188 2.46 5.07 9.40
N GLY A 189 2.71 6.02 8.53
CA GLY A 189 3.45 5.77 7.31
C GLY A 189 3.97 7.02 6.65
N ASN A 190 4.96 6.84 5.78
CA ASN A 190 5.51 7.91 4.97
C ASN A 190 6.23 7.37 3.72
N SER A 191 6.54 8.27 2.80
CA SER A 191 7.15 8.00 1.51
C SER A 191 8.22 9.07 1.21
N TYR A 192 9.40 8.64 0.77
CA TYR A 192 10.62 9.46 0.70
C TYR A 192 11.27 9.36 -0.68
N LEU A 193 11.92 10.43 -1.16
CA LEU A 193 12.58 10.40 -2.48
C LEU A 193 13.82 9.53 -2.51
N ASN A 194 14.68 9.62 -1.48
CA ASN A 194 16.00 9.01 -1.48
C ASN A 194 16.40 8.60 -0.06
N PHE A 195 17.38 7.69 0.06
CA PHE A 195 17.92 7.25 1.36
C PHE A 195 18.52 8.39 2.20
N SER A 196 18.97 9.49 1.57
CA SER A 196 19.50 10.65 2.30
C SER A 196 18.43 11.44 3.06
N GLN A 197 17.16 11.30 2.68
CA GLN A 197 16.00 11.93 3.33
C GLN A 197 15.18 10.91 4.13
N TYR A 198 15.64 9.66 4.21
CA TYR A 198 14.90 8.60 4.86
C TYR A 198 15.04 8.72 6.38
N ASP A 199 13.94 9.05 7.04
CA ASP A 199 13.81 8.97 8.50
C ASP A 199 12.64 8.04 8.85
N PRO A 200 12.90 6.80 9.32
CA PRO A 200 11.86 5.82 9.61
C PRO A 200 10.92 6.20 10.76
N PHE A 201 11.26 7.25 11.53
CA PHE A 201 10.46 7.72 12.67
C PHE A 201 9.64 8.97 12.33
N GLU A 202 9.99 9.69 11.26
CA GLU A 202 9.19 10.81 10.77
C GLU A 202 7.99 10.30 9.97
N LEU A 203 6.95 9.89 10.70
CA LEU A 203 5.75 9.28 10.13
C LEU A 203 4.55 10.21 10.21
N LYS A 204 3.74 10.21 9.15
CA LYS A 204 2.39 10.75 9.18
C LYS A 204 1.50 9.72 9.85
N ARG A 205 0.71 10.13 10.83
CA ARG A 205 -0.07 9.23 11.69
C ARG A 205 -1.55 9.49 11.56
N SER A 206 -2.34 8.45 11.75
CA SER A 206 -3.79 8.52 11.84
C SER A 206 -4.32 7.46 12.80
N ALA A 207 -5.51 7.70 13.33
CA ALA A 207 -6.25 6.73 14.10
C ALA A 207 -7.72 6.86 13.79
N GLY A 208 -8.47 5.78 13.98
CA GLY A 208 -9.88 5.81 13.68
C GLY A 208 -10.59 4.51 13.96
N PHE A 209 -11.77 4.40 13.36
CA PHE A 209 -12.63 3.25 13.50
C PHE A 209 -13.29 2.93 12.17
N GLY A 210 -13.79 1.71 12.07
CA GLY A 210 -14.47 1.25 10.88
C GLY A 210 -15.29 0.00 11.13
N VAL A 211 -15.95 -0.43 10.07
CA VAL A 211 -16.72 -1.67 10.05
C VAL A 211 -16.47 -2.39 8.73
N ARG A 212 -16.22 -3.69 8.85
CA ARG A 212 -16.21 -4.60 7.71
C ARG A 212 -17.48 -5.39 7.66
N LEU A 213 -18.08 -5.40 6.49
CA LEU A 213 -19.24 -6.19 6.13
C LEU A 213 -18.83 -7.17 5.05
N PHE A 214 -18.85 -8.45 5.37
CA PHE A 214 -18.68 -9.50 4.38
C PHE A 214 -20.05 -10.05 4.00
N LEU A 215 -20.38 -9.92 2.72
CA LEU A 215 -21.62 -10.41 2.14
C LEU A 215 -21.27 -11.50 1.11
N PRO A 216 -21.85 -12.71 1.18
CA PRO A 216 -21.49 -13.83 0.30
C PRO A 216 -21.52 -13.50 -1.21
N ILE A 217 -22.39 -12.59 -1.64
CA ILE A 217 -22.56 -12.22 -3.05
C ILE A 217 -21.74 -10.97 -3.42
N LEU A 218 -21.62 -9.99 -2.52
CA LEU A 218 -21.00 -8.69 -2.82
C LEU A 218 -19.52 -8.61 -2.42
N GLY A 219 -19.02 -9.59 -1.67
CA GLY A 219 -17.67 -9.60 -1.14
C GLY A 219 -17.51 -8.74 0.11
N LEU A 220 -16.27 -8.34 0.39
CA LEU A 220 -15.97 -7.45 1.51
C LEU A 220 -16.27 -6.00 1.15
N VAL A 221 -17.02 -5.35 2.02
CA VAL A 221 -17.18 -3.90 2.07
C VAL A 221 -16.50 -3.40 3.33
N ASP A 222 -15.58 -2.45 3.19
CA ASP A 222 -14.89 -1.80 4.29
C ASP A 222 -15.23 -0.31 4.32
N LEU A 223 -15.71 0.15 5.47
CA LEU A 223 -16.04 1.53 5.75
C LEU A 223 -15.18 1.98 6.92
N SER A 224 -14.34 2.99 6.73
CA SER A 224 -13.54 3.56 7.81
C SER A 224 -13.63 5.08 7.87
N TYR A 225 -13.49 5.59 9.08
CA TYR A 225 -13.40 7.00 9.37
C TYR A 225 -12.14 7.24 10.19
N GLY A 226 -11.17 7.93 9.59
CA GLY A 226 -9.84 8.12 10.14
C GLY A 226 -9.55 9.58 10.43
N TYR A 227 -9.06 9.86 11.62
CA TYR A 227 -8.52 11.15 12.02
C TYR A 227 -7.03 11.21 11.73
N ARG A 228 -6.57 12.22 10.99
CA ARG A 228 -5.14 12.43 10.74
C ARG A 228 -4.53 13.39 11.76
N PHE A 229 -3.40 13.01 12.33
CA PHE A 229 -2.68 13.85 13.30
C PHE A 229 -1.73 14.84 12.62
N ASP A 230 -1.31 14.55 11.39
CA ASP A 230 -0.28 15.29 10.68
C ASP A 230 -0.83 15.76 9.32
N GLY A 231 -0.40 16.93 8.87
CA GLY A 231 -0.72 17.45 7.54
C GLY A 231 0.29 17.00 6.48
N ILE A 232 -0.05 17.19 5.21
CA ILE A 232 0.85 16.96 4.07
C ILE A 232 1.19 18.30 3.44
N GLU A 233 2.46 18.68 3.54
CA GLU A 233 2.98 19.91 2.95
C GLU A 233 3.09 19.77 1.42
N GLY A 234 2.74 20.82 0.68
CA GLY A 234 2.76 20.82 -0.78
C GLY A 234 1.55 20.13 -1.44
N ALA A 235 0.70 19.45 -0.67
CA ALA A 235 -0.54 18.88 -1.18
C ALA A 235 -1.47 19.97 -1.74
N THR A 236 -2.11 19.67 -2.87
CA THR A 236 -3.06 20.56 -3.54
C THR A 236 -4.30 19.77 -3.96
N PRO A 237 -5.48 20.01 -3.35
CA PRO A 237 -5.75 20.89 -2.21
C PRO A 237 -4.93 20.54 -0.96
N GLN A 238 -4.68 21.53 -0.10
CA GLN A 238 -3.91 21.36 1.12
C GLN A 238 -4.56 20.32 2.04
N VAL A 239 -3.75 19.40 2.57
CA VAL A 239 -4.18 18.39 3.54
C VAL A 239 -3.71 18.82 4.92
N LEU A 240 -4.67 19.23 5.76
CA LEU A 240 -4.41 19.77 7.08
C LEU A 240 -4.41 18.68 8.16
N ALA A 241 -3.66 18.93 9.23
CA ALA A 241 -3.74 18.12 10.43
C ALA A 241 -5.10 18.31 11.13
N GLY A 242 -5.57 17.28 11.81
CA GLY A 242 -6.77 17.35 12.65
C GLY A 242 -8.09 17.18 11.91
N GLU A 243 -8.05 16.73 10.66
CA GLU A 243 -9.24 16.48 9.84
C GLU A 243 -9.56 14.99 9.73
N TRP A 244 -10.86 14.70 9.62
CA TRP A 244 -11.36 13.35 9.43
C TRP A 244 -11.49 13.01 7.95
N GLU A 245 -11.07 11.82 7.56
CA GLU A 245 -11.26 11.25 6.23
C GLU A 245 -12.26 10.09 6.30
N PHE A 246 -13.22 10.08 5.38
CA PHE A 246 -14.04 8.90 5.13
C PHE A 246 -13.46 8.06 4.00
N LEU A 247 -13.29 6.78 4.26
CA LEU A 247 -12.67 5.83 3.37
C LEU A 247 -13.62 4.65 3.13
N PHE A 248 -13.65 4.22 1.87
CA PHE A 248 -14.49 3.14 1.42
C PHE A 248 -13.69 2.20 0.50
N ASN A 249 -13.86 0.90 0.69
CA ASN A 249 -13.27 -0.12 -0.17
C ASN A 249 -14.28 -1.25 -0.42
N ILE A 250 -14.24 -1.82 -1.62
CA ILE A 250 -14.98 -3.03 -1.99
C ILE A 250 -13.99 -4.00 -2.62
N GLY A 251 -14.01 -5.27 -2.22
CA GLY A 251 -13.25 -6.32 -2.90
C GLY A 251 -12.52 -7.25 -1.95
N ALA A 252 -11.25 -7.51 -2.22
CA ALA A 252 -10.45 -8.43 -1.41
C ALA A 252 -10.11 -7.82 -0.03
N PRO A 253 -10.14 -8.61 1.05
CA PRO A 253 -9.54 -8.23 2.33
C PRO A 253 -8.01 -8.02 2.18
N PHE A 254 -7.51 -7.09 2.98
CA PHE A 254 -6.10 -6.68 3.19
C PHE A 254 -5.15 -7.87 3.45
#